data_AF-A0A852X147-F1
#
_entry.id   AF-A0A852X147-F1
#
_cell.length_a   1.000
_cell.length_b   1.000
_cell.length_c   1.000
_cell.angle_alpha   90.00
_cell.angle_beta   90.00
_cell.angle_gamma   90.00
#
_symmetry.space_group_name_H-M   'P 1'
#
loop_
_entity.id
_entity.type
_entity.pdbx_description
1 polymer ?
#
loop_
_entity_poly.entity_id
_entity_poly.type
_entity_poly.pdbx_seq_one_letter_code
_entity_poly.pdbx_strand_id
1 'polypeptide(L)'
;MKGFKDFLMRGNLVEIAVGLIIATAFAAVVTAFTELLTAVISKLFGGPPEIGSITIAEINVGPFINAVIAFIMMAGIVYFGVVKPYQAMRERFVQEDEETTDEQAEILREIRDELRAGRGNA
;
A
#
# COMPACT_ATOMS: atom_id res chain seq x y z
N MET A 1 -24.89 6.43 -23.85
CA MET A 1 -23.61 5.68 -23.89
C MET A 1 -22.37 6.56 -24.05
N LYS A 2 -22.37 7.60 -24.92
CA LYS A 2 -21.21 8.52 -25.07
C LYS A 2 -20.74 9.17 -23.75
N GLY A 3 -21.65 9.79 -22.98
CA GLY A 3 -21.30 10.45 -21.71
C GLY A 3 -20.78 9.53 -20.60
N PHE A 4 -21.15 8.24 -20.60
CA PHE A 4 -20.61 7.26 -19.64
C PHE A 4 -19.18 6.85 -20.01
N LYS A 5 -18.90 6.67 -21.31
CA LYS A 5 -17.53 6.45 -21.81
C LYS A 5 -16.63 7.66 -21.49
N ASP A 6 -17.12 8.88 -21.69
CA ASP A 6 -16.37 10.11 -21.40
C ASP A 6 -16.17 10.33 -19.89
N PHE A 7 -17.07 9.81 -19.04
CA PHE A 7 -16.88 9.74 -17.60
C PHE A 7 -15.79 8.73 -17.22
N LEU A 8 -15.82 7.50 -17.76
CA LEU A 8 -14.79 6.49 -17.51
C LEU A 8 -13.41 6.90 -18.04
N MET A 9 -13.36 7.64 -19.15
CA MET A 9 -12.09 8.12 -19.73
C MET A 9 -11.48 9.30 -18.97
N ARG A 10 -12.09 9.81 -17.90
CA ARG A 10 -11.40 10.67 -16.94
C ARG A 10 -10.36 9.82 -16.20
N GLY A 11 -9.08 10.00 -16.50
CA GLY A 11 -7.97 9.19 -15.97
C GLY A 11 -8.03 8.91 -14.46
N ASN A 12 -8.43 9.91 -13.67
CA ASN A 12 -8.63 9.78 -12.22
C ASN A 12 -9.59 8.63 -11.81
N LEU A 13 -10.65 8.35 -12.59
CA LEU A 13 -11.59 7.27 -12.26
C LEU A 13 -11.03 5.88 -12.53
N VAL A 14 -10.24 5.73 -13.59
CA VAL A 14 -9.60 4.45 -13.92
C VAL A 14 -8.55 4.11 -12.87
N GLU A 15 -7.74 5.07 -12.47
CA GLU A 15 -6.72 4.90 -11.43
C GLU A 15 -7.34 4.51 -10.08
N ILE A 16 -8.41 5.20 -9.67
CA ILE A 16 -9.15 4.86 -8.45
C ILE A 16 -9.75 3.44 -8.55
N ALA A 17 -10.34 3.09 -9.69
CA ALA A 17 -10.96 1.78 -9.89
C ALA A 17 -9.92 0.66 -9.83
N VAL A 18 -8.77 0.82 -10.48
CA VAL A 18 -7.67 -0.14 -10.43
C VAL A 18 -7.11 -0.25 -9.01
N GLY A 19 -6.92 0.87 -8.33
CA GLY A 19 -6.47 0.89 -6.93
C GLY A 19 -7.38 0.09 -6.00
N LEU A 20 -8.71 0.25 -6.13
CA LEU A 20 -9.69 -0.50 -5.35
C LEU A 20 -9.67 -2.01 -5.65
N ILE A 21 -9.57 -2.39 -6.92
CA ILE A 21 -9.47 -3.79 -7.34
C ILE A 21 -8.22 -4.44 -6.75
N ILE A 22 -7.07 -3.77 -6.83
CA ILE A 22 -5.81 -4.27 -6.26
C ILE A 22 -5.93 -4.39 -4.74
N ALA A 23 -6.48 -3.37 -4.07
CA ALA A 23 -6.64 -3.38 -2.61
C ALA A 23 -7.49 -4.57 -2.13
N THR A 24 -8.63 -4.80 -2.79
CA THR A 24 -9.54 -5.91 -2.44
C THR A 24 -8.95 -7.28 -2.74
N ALA A 25 -8.30 -7.45 -3.91
CA ALA A 25 -7.63 -8.70 -4.26
C ALA A 25 -6.48 -9.03 -3.30
N PHE A 26 -5.67 -8.03 -2.96
CA PHE A 26 -4.58 -8.19 -2.02
C PHE A 26 -5.08 -8.54 -0.61
N ALA A 27 -6.11 -7.86 -0.12
CA ALA A 27 -6.73 -8.17 1.17
C ALA A 27 -7.24 -9.63 1.23
N ALA A 28 -7.80 -10.15 0.13
CA ALA A 28 -8.23 -11.55 0.05
C ALA A 28 -7.05 -12.53 0.16
N VAL A 29 -5.93 -12.25 -0.53
CA VAL A 29 -4.71 -13.09 -0.46
C VAL A 29 -4.13 -13.11 0.95
N VAL A 30 -4.03 -11.95 1.61
CA VAL A 30 -3.49 -11.89 2.98
C VAL A 30 -4.42 -12.55 4.00
N THR A 31 -5.73 -12.40 3.83
CA THR A 31 -6.73 -13.11 4.66
C THR A 31 -6.54 -14.62 4.53
N ALA A 32 -6.50 -15.15 3.31
CA ALA A 32 -6.31 -16.59 3.06
C ALA A 32 -5.00 -17.12 3.65
N PHE A 33 -3.91 -16.35 3.55
CA PHE A 33 -2.63 -16.72 4.15
C PHE A 33 -2.68 -16.70 5.69
N THR A 34 -3.38 -15.73 6.28
CA THR A 34 -3.55 -15.62 7.74
C THR A 34 -4.38 -16.78 8.29
N GLU A 35 -5.45 -17.16 7.59
CA GLU A 35 -6.27 -18.32 7.92
C GLU A 35 -5.47 -19.62 7.82
N LEU A 36 -4.67 -19.78 6.76
CA LEU A 36 -3.76 -20.92 6.60
C LEU A 36 -2.80 -21.03 7.78
N LEU A 37 -2.16 -19.92 8.15
CA LEU A 37 -1.18 -19.89 9.23
C LEU A 37 -1.85 -20.15 10.59
N THR A 38 -3.04 -19.60 10.82
CA THR A 38 -3.86 -19.89 12.03
C THR A 38 -4.25 -21.37 12.10
N ALA A 39 -4.63 -21.98 10.98
CA ALA A 39 -4.96 -23.40 10.91
C ALA A 39 -3.74 -24.31 11.17
N VAL A 40 -2.55 -23.93 10.69
CA VAL A 40 -1.30 -24.64 10.96
C VAL A 40 -0.91 -24.54 12.43
N ILE A 41 -0.97 -23.35 13.01
CA ILE A 41 -0.74 -23.14 14.45
C ILE A 41 -1.72 -23.97 15.27
N SER A 42 -3.01 -23.92 14.94
CA SER A 42 -4.04 -24.74 15.60
C SER A 42 -3.67 -26.24 15.63
N LYS A 43 -3.27 -26.78 14.47
CA LYS A 43 -2.91 -28.20 14.38
C LYS A 43 -1.66 -28.56 15.17
N LEU A 44 -0.67 -27.67 15.24
CA LEU A 44 0.58 -27.91 15.97
C LEU A 44 0.40 -27.81 17.49
N PHE A 45 -0.48 -26.93 17.97
CA PHE A 45 -0.73 -26.72 19.40
C PHE A 45 -1.88 -27.59 19.96
N GLY A 46 -2.41 -28.54 19.17
CA GLY A 46 -3.30 -29.59 19.66
C GLY A 46 -4.80 -29.25 19.68
N GLY A 47 -5.25 -28.27 18.90
CA GLY A 47 -6.65 -27.87 18.80
C GLY A 47 -6.79 -26.46 18.20
N PRO A 48 -8.00 -25.97 17.86
CA PRO A 48 -8.17 -24.55 17.56
C PRO A 48 -7.49 -23.73 18.66
N PRO A 49 -6.97 -22.52 18.43
CA PRO A 49 -6.76 -21.58 19.51
C PRO A 49 -8.14 -21.30 20.11
N GLU A 50 -8.63 -22.19 20.96
CA GLU A 50 -9.82 -22.02 21.78
C GLU A 50 -9.45 -21.04 22.90
N ILE A 51 -9.02 -19.85 22.51
CA ILE A 51 -9.41 -18.63 23.21
C ILE A 51 -10.95 -18.45 23.07
N GLY A 52 -11.57 -19.19 22.14
CA GLY A 52 -13.00 -19.32 21.82
C GLY A 52 -13.99 -19.68 22.95
N SER A 53 -13.54 -19.94 24.18
CA SER A 53 -14.43 -20.21 25.32
C SER A 53 -14.06 -19.42 26.57
N ILE A 54 -13.32 -18.32 26.42
CA ILE A 54 -13.22 -17.34 27.51
C ILE A 54 -14.53 -16.56 27.54
N THR A 55 -15.47 -17.02 28.37
CA THR A 55 -16.70 -16.30 28.69
C THR A 55 -16.42 -15.34 29.83
N ILE A 56 -16.41 -14.04 29.54
CA ILE A 56 -16.43 -12.99 30.57
C ILE A 56 -17.86 -12.48 30.63
N ALA A 57 -18.54 -12.67 31.77
CA ALA A 57 -19.93 -12.24 31.96
C ALA A 57 -20.89 -12.75 30.86
N GLU A 58 -20.83 -14.05 30.54
CA GLU A 58 -21.64 -14.72 29.49
C GLU A 58 -21.40 -14.25 28.04
N ILE A 59 -20.43 -13.36 27.81
CA ILE A 59 -20.03 -12.91 26.48
C ILE A 59 -18.80 -13.70 26.02
N ASN A 60 -18.90 -14.33 24.85
CA ASN A 60 -17.78 -15.03 24.21
C ASN A 60 -16.83 -14.01 23.57
N VAL A 61 -15.70 -13.73 24.22
CA VAL A 61 -14.66 -12.81 23.71
C VAL A 61 -13.58 -13.49 22.87
N GLY A 62 -13.65 -14.82 22.73
CA GLY A 62 -12.66 -15.59 22.00
C GLY A 62 -12.54 -15.24 20.50
N PRO A 63 -13.64 -15.13 19.75
CA PRO A 63 -13.61 -14.69 18.36
C PRO A 63 -12.97 -13.31 18.18
N PHE A 64 -13.17 -12.40 19.14
CA PHE A 64 -12.59 -11.07 19.09
C PHE A 64 -11.07 -11.11 19.26
N ILE A 65 -10.56 -11.85 20.25
CA ILE A 65 -9.11 -12.00 20.46
C ILE A 65 -8.46 -12.69 19.24
N ASN A 66 -9.12 -13.70 18.67
CA ASN A 66 -8.67 -14.33 17.43
C ASN A 66 -8.60 -13.33 16.27
N ALA A 67 -9.62 -12.48 16.10
CA ALA A 67 -9.62 -11.43 15.09
C ALA A 67 -8.50 -10.41 15.30
N VAL A 68 -8.18 -10.06 16.55
CA VAL A 68 -7.07 -9.14 16.88
C VAL A 68 -5.72 -9.78 16.55
N ILE A 69 -5.51 -11.05 16.89
CA ILE A 69 -4.27 -11.77 16.54
C ILE A 69 -4.14 -11.87 15.02
N ALA A 70 -5.21 -12.25 14.31
CA ALA A 70 -5.24 -12.29 12.85
C ALA A 70 -4.94 -10.91 12.24
N PHE A 71 -5.46 -9.83 12.81
CA PHE A 71 -5.19 -8.47 12.37
C PHE A 71 -3.72 -8.07 12.52
N ILE A 72 -3.08 -8.40 13.65
CA ILE A 72 -1.65 -8.13 13.88
C ILE A 72 -0.79 -8.93 12.89
N MET A 73 -1.15 -10.20 12.65
CA MET A 73 -0.45 -11.05 11.68
C MET A 73 -0.60 -10.50 10.25
N MET A 74 -1.81 -10.11 9.86
CA MET A 74 -2.09 -9.45 8.59
C MET A 74 -1.25 -8.18 8.43
N ALA A 75 -1.25 -7.28 9.43
CA ALA A 75 -0.45 -6.06 9.41
C ALA A 75 1.05 -6.37 9.24
N GLY A 76 1.56 -7.40 9.91
CA GLY A 76 2.94 -7.87 9.76
C GLY A 76 3.27 -8.34 8.35
N ILE A 77 2.41 -9.16 7.74
CA ILE A 77 2.61 -9.67 6.38
C ILE A 77 2.53 -8.55 5.35
N VAL A 78 1.59 -7.61 5.49
CA VAL A 78 1.47 -6.46 4.59
C VAL A 78 2.71 -5.56 4.70
N TYR A 79 3.17 -5.30 5.92
CA TYR A 79 4.35 -4.48 6.16
C TYR A 79 5.61 -5.11 5.55
N PHE A 80 5.88 -6.39 5.83
CA PHE A 80 7.08 -7.06 5.32
C PHE A 80 6.99 -7.43 3.84
N GLY A 81 5.82 -7.84 3.36
CA GLY A 81 5.62 -8.35 1.99
C GLY A 81 5.39 -7.27 0.95
N VAL A 82 4.84 -6.11 1.32
CA VAL A 82 4.53 -5.02 0.38
C VAL A 82 5.23 -3.72 0.77
N VAL A 83 5.06 -3.25 2.00
CA VAL A 83 5.55 -1.91 2.38
C VAL A 83 7.08 -1.84 2.35
N LYS A 84 7.77 -2.81 2.96
CA LYS A 84 9.25 -2.84 2.99
C LYS A 84 9.88 -2.98 1.61
N PRO A 85 9.49 -3.91 0.72
CA PRO A 85 10.05 -3.97 -0.63
C PRO A 85 9.67 -2.75 -1.46
N TYR A 86 8.46 -2.20 -1.28
CA TYR A 86 8.07 -0.96 -1.94
C TYR A 86 8.96 0.21 -1.50
N GLN A 87 9.25 0.35 -0.20
CA GLN A 87 10.18 1.37 0.31
C GLN A 87 11.60 1.18 -0.25
N ALA A 88 12.11 -0.06 -0.22
CA ALA A 88 13.44 -0.38 -0.75
C ALA A 88 13.57 -0.13 -2.26
N MET A 89 12.49 -0.34 -3.01
CA MET A 89 12.43 -0.03 -4.44
C MET A 89 12.34 1.48 -4.67
N ARG A 90 11.49 2.17 -3.92
CA ARG A 90 11.29 3.61 -4.03
C ARG A 90 12.58 4.38 -3.80
N GLU A 91 13.40 3.97 -2.84
CA GLU A 91 14.71 4.57 -2.59
C GLU A 91 15.66 4.49 -3.79
N ARG A 92 15.50 3.52 -4.70
CA ARG A 92 16.34 3.40 -5.90
C ARG A 92 15.75 4.05 -7.14
N PHE A 93 14.44 3.98 -7.31
CA PHE A 93 13.77 4.51 -8.50
C PHE A 93 13.36 5.99 -8.37
N VAL A 94 13.09 6.48 -7.15
CA VAL A 94 12.71 7.89 -6.94
C VAL A 94 13.93 8.80 -6.78
N GLN A 95 15.09 8.26 -6.39
CA GLN A 95 16.34 9.03 -6.44
C GLN A 95 16.68 9.44 -7.88
N GLU A 96 16.41 8.58 -8.87
CA GLU A 96 16.65 8.88 -10.29
C GLU A 96 15.71 10.00 -10.82
N ASP A 97 14.45 10.02 -10.35
CA ASP A 97 13.48 11.08 -10.68
C ASP A 97 13.81 12.41 -9.96
N GLU A 98 14.30 12.37 -8.70
CA GLU A 98 14.72 13.57 -7.97
C GLU A 98 16.01 14.16 -8.57
N GLU A 99 17.00 13.33 -8.92
CA GLU A 99 18.23 13.78 -9.58
C GLU A 99 17.96 14.43 -10.95
N THR A 100 17.11 13.82 -11.79
CA THR A 100 16.74 14.40 -13.09
C THR A 100 15.90 15.67 -12.98
N THR A 101 15.11 15.82 -11.92
CA THR A 101 14.34 17.04 -11.65
C THR A 101 15.23 18.19 -11.18
N ASP A 102 16.23 17.91 -10.34
CA ASP A 102 17.21 18.90 -9.89
C ASP A 102 18.11 19.38 -11.03
N GLU A 103 18.55 18.48 -11.92
CA GLU A 103 19.29 18.86 -13.15
C GLU A 103 18.47 19.79 -14.05
N GLN A 104 17.17 19.47 -14.26
CA GLN A 104 16.28 20.34 -15.04
C GLN A 104 16.09 21.71 -14.36
N ALA A 105 15.96 21.74 -13.03
CA ALA A 105 15.84 22.98 -12.28
C ALA A 105 17.12 23.84 -12.36
N GLU A 106 18.29 23.20 -12.39
CA GLU A 106 19.58 23.87 -12.57
C GLU A 106 19.71 24.47 -13.98
N ILE A 107 19.43 23.68 -15.03
CA ILE A 107 19.42 24.16 -16.43
C ILE A 107 18.47 25.36 -16.59
N LEU A 108 17.28 25.31 -15.97
CA LEU A 108 16.33 26.43 -16.03
C LEU A 108 16.82 27.68 -15.28
N ARG A 109 17.61 27.52 -14.22
CA ARG A 109 18.26 28.65 -13.53
C ARG A 109 19.34 29.27 -14.41
N GLU A 110 20.16 28.45 -15.06
CA GLU A 110 21.18 28.92 -16.00
C GLU A 110 20.56 29.70 -17.17
N ILE A 111 19.54 29.14 -17.83
CA ILE A 111 18.81 29.83 -18.92
C ILE A 111 18.22 31.16 -18.44
N ARG A 112 17.62 31.19 -17.25
CA ARG A 112 17.07 32.43 -16.66
C ARG A 112 18.16 33.49 -16.47
N ASP A 113 19.33 33.08 -16.01
CA ASP A 113 20.43 33.99 -15.68
C ASP A 113 21.13 34.49 -16.95
N GLU A 114 21.27 33.65 -17.98
CA GLU A 114 21.72 34.06 -19.33
C GLU A 114 20.75 35.05 -20.00
N LEU A 115 19.43 34.79 -19.92
CA LEU A 115 18.42 35.70 -20.44
C LEU A 115 18.42 37.06 -19.73
N ARG A 116 18.72 37.10 -18.42
CA ARG A 116 18.88 38.34 -17.68
C ARG A 116 20.14 39.09 -18.08
N ALA A 117 21.26 38.39 -18.26
CA ALA A 117 22.52 38.97 -18.69
C ALA A 117 22.42 39.57 -20.10
N GLY A 118 21.78 38.86 -21.04
CA GLY A 118 21.58 39.34 -22.41
C GLY A 118 20.67 40.56 -22.51
N ARG A 119 19.68 40.69 -21.61
CA ARG A 119 18.75 41.83 -21.57
C ARG A 119 19.34 43.09 -20.94
N GLY A 120 20.42 42.97 -20.15
CA GLY A 120 21.15 44.12 -19.58
C GLY A 120 22.20 44.73 -20.52
N ASN A 121 22.52 44.05 -21.62
CA ASN A 121 23.54 44.45 -22.59
C ASN A 121 22.96 45.06 -23.89
N ALA A 122 21.65 45.35 -23.92
CA ALA A 122 20.95 46.06 -25.00
C ALA A 122 20.35 47.36 -24.46
#